data_AF-A0A0F2L7V9-F1
#
_entry.id   AF-A0A0F2L7V9-F1
#
_cell.length_a   1.000
_cell.length_b   1.000
_cell.length_c   1.000
_cell.angle_alpha   90.00
_cell.angle_beta   90.00
_cell.angle_gamma   90.00
#
_symmetry.space_group_name_H-M   'P 1'
#
loop_
_entity.id
_entity.type
_entity.pdbx_description
1 polymer ?
#
loop_
_entity_poly.entity_id
_entity_poly.type
_entity_poly.pdbx_seq_one_letter_code
_entity_poly.pdbx_strand_id
1 'polypeptide(L)'
;MDFVDRAVARFKELFGAEAEVEVLKASEDSVVVKFGGNMCYTCGAYDYFEDFAYMLSDEAPEDWGVASYTQTEEGEYVVEFKPRRLIGRARRHVKIVLDGRPLDLTL
;
A
#
# COMPACT_ATOMS: atom_id res chain seq x y z
N MET A 1 -3.92 18.90 -1.42
CA MET A 1 -2.97 17.86 -0.93
C MET A 1 -3.02 17.68 0.59
N ASP A 2 -3.95 18.32 1.28
CA ASP A 2 -4.14 18.30 2.73
C ASP A 2 -4.42 16.90 3.33
N PHE A 3 -4.98 15.97 2.53
CA PHE A 3 -5.26 14.61 2.98
C PHE A 3 -4.02 13.70 3.10
N VAL A 4 -2.99 13.94 2.28
CA VAL A 4 -1.75 13.13 2.33
C VAL A 4 -1.02 13.43 3.64
N ASP A 5 -0.95 14.70 4.03
CA ASP A 5 -0.32 15.11 5.29
C ASP A 5 -1.05 14.52 6.50
N ARG A 6 -2.40 14.47 6.47
CA ARG A 6 -3.19 13.80 7.51
C ARG A 6 -2.96 12.30 7.57
N ALA A 7 -2.92 11.62 6.41
CA ALA A 7 -2.61 10.20 6.36
C ALA A 7 -1.22 9.90 6.90
N VAL A 8 -0.22 10.73 6.59
CA VAL A 8 1.14 10.62 7.14
C VAL A 8 1.16 10.85 8.64
N ALA A 9 0.44 11.85 9.14
CA ALA A 9 0.35 12.12 10.58
C ALA A 9 -0.24 10.91 11.32
N ARG A 10 -1.35 10.35 10.81
CA ARG A 10 -2.01 9.17 11.38
C ARG A 10 -1.11 7.94 11.34
N PHE A 11 -0.39 7.73 10.24
CA PHE A 11 0.57 6.63 10.14
C PHE A 11 1.69 6.77 11.18
N LYS A 12 2.24 7.98 11.36
CA LYS A 12 3.28 8.23 12.36
C LYS A 12 2.78 8.04 13.79
N GLU A 13 1.52 8.38 14.09
CA GLU A 13 0.93 8.13 15.40
C GLU A 13 0.83 6.64 15.73
N LEU A 14 0.52 5.80 14.73
CA LEU A 14 0.32 4.36 14.92
C LEU A 14 1.63 3.56 14.82
N PHE A 15 2.49 3.91 13.86
CA PHE A 15 3.65 3.10 13.46
C PHE A 15 4.98 3.83 13.57
N GLY A 16 5.01 5.09 14.00
CA GLY A 16 6.23 5.92 13.97
C GLY A 16 7.38 5.41 14.86
N ALA A 17 7.13 4.47 15.77
CA ALA A 17 8.17 3.79 16.54
C ALA A 17 8.90 2.68 15.73
N GLU A 18 8.26 2.14 14.69
CA GLU A 18 8.73 0.98 13.92
C GLU A 18 9.05 1.34 12.47
N ALA A 19 8.25 2.21 11.86
CA ALA A 19 8.29 2.56 10.45
C ALA A 19 8.40 4.07 10.24
N GLU A 20 9.40 4.48 9.47
CA GLU A 20 9.56 5.85 9.02
C GLU A 20 8.92 6.03 7.65
N VAL A 21 8.27 7.18 7.44
CA VAL A 21 7.61 7.52 6.17
C VAL A 21 8.00 8.90 5.68
N GLU A 22 8.36 8.96 4.39
CA GLU A 22 8.74 10.17 3.68
C GLU A 22 7.98 10.27 2.36
N VAL A 23 7.22 11.35 2.15
CA VAL A 23 6.50 11.57 0.89
C VAL A 23 7.46 12.13 -0.15
N LEU A 24 7.76 11.33 -1.19
CA LEU A 24 8.63 11.73 -2.29
C LEU A 24 7.87 12.51 -3.36
N LYS A 25 6.59 12.19 -3.56
CA LYS A 25 5.71 12.85 -4.53
C LYS A 25 4.27 12.77 -4.08
N ALA A 26 3.51 13.84 -4.25
CA ALA A 26 2.07 13.83 -4.12
C ALA A 26 1.44 14.54 -5.32
N SER A 27 0.38 13.94 -5.87
CA SER A 27 -0.44 14.44 -6.97
C SER A 27 -1.85 13.87 -6.83
N GLU A 28 -2.81 14.37 -7.62
CA GLU A 28 -4.20 13.90 -7.56
C GLU A 28 -4.35 12.41 -7.92
N ASP A 29 -3.51 11.90 -8.82
CA ASP A 29 -3.61 10.52 -9.33
C ASP A 29 -2.46 9.61 -8.85
N SER A 30 -1.50 10.13 -8.10
CA SER A 30 -0.31 9.37 -7.67
C SER A 30 0.33 9.98 -6.43
N VAL A 31 0.59 9.13 -5.43
CA VAL A 31 1.36 9.46 -4.23
C VAL A 31 2.50 8.45 -4.12
N VAL A 32 3.72 8.93 -3.95
CA VAL A 32 4.91 8.09 -3.81
C VAL A 32 5.48 8.32 -2.43
N VAL A 33 5.63 7.25 -1.66
CA VAL A 33 6.12 7.29 -0.28
C VAL A 33 7.27 6.32 -0.14
N LYS A 34 8.32 6.78 0.54
CA LYS A 34 9.43 5.96 1.00
C LYS A 34 9.12 5.47 2.42
N PHE A 35 9.15 4.17 2.60
CA PHE A 35 9.04 3.49 3.88
C PHE A 35 10.42 2.98 4.28
N GLY A 36 10.83 3.28 5.52
CA GLY A 36 12.15 2.93 6.04
C GLY A 36 12.13 2.71 7.56
N GLY A 37 13.31 2.69 8.17
CA GLY A 37 13.47 2.48 9.60
C GLY A 37 13.53 0.99 9.99
N ASN A 38 13.11 0.70 11.23
CA ASN A 38 13.23 -0.62 11.86
C ASN A 38 12.10 -1.58 11.49
N MET A 39 11.50 -1.41 10.31
CA MET A 39 10.37 -2.21 9.85
C MET A 39 10.73 -3.69 9.80
N CYS A 40 9.75 -4.54 10.02
CA CYS A 40 9.97 -5.98 9.87
C CYS A 40 9.93 -6.40 8.39
N TYR A 41 11.10 -6.45 7.78
CA TYR A 41 11.29 -6.85 6.37
C TYR A 41 10.91 -8.31 6.06
N THR A 42 10.78 -9.16 7.09
CA THR A 42 10.50 -10.59 6.95
C THR A 42 9.06 -10.99 7.27
N CYS A 43 8.30 -10.13 7.96
CA CYS A 43 7.00 -10.51 8.52
C CYS A 43 5.78 -9.75 8.02
N GLY A 44 5.93 -8.74 7.15
CA GLY A 44 4.76 -8.08 6.56
C GLY A 44 4.98 -6.64 6.08
N ALA A 45 6.07 -6.34 5.38
CA ALA A 45 6.29 -4.98 4.85
C ALA A 45 5.11 -4.48 4.00
N TYR A 46 4.46 -5.39 3.26
CA TYR A 46 3.29 -5.08 2.45
C TYR A 46 2.08 -4.62 3.28
N ASP A 47 1.92 -5.12 4.51
CA ASP A 47 0.80 -4.75 5.38
C ASP A 47 0.86 -3.27 5.75
N TYR A 48 2.06 -2.73 6.01
CA TYR A 48 2.24 -1.28 6.22
C TYR A 48 1.81 -0.45 5.00
N PHE A 49 2.01 -0.98 3.78
CA PHE A 49 1.62 -0.29 2.56
C PHE A 49 0.09 -0.32 2.42
N GLU A 50 -0.55 -1.47 2.67
CA GLU A 50 -2.01 -1.57 2.65
C GLU A 50 -2.64 -0.68 3.73
N ASP A 51 -2.11 -0.68 4.94
CA ASP A 51 -2.57 0.19 6.04
C ASP A 51 -2.45 1.66 5.66
N PHE A 52 -1.33 2.08 5.07
CA PHE A 52 -1.18 3.45 4.58
C PHE A 52 -2.16 3.78 3.45
N ALA A 53 -2.44 2.85 2.53
CA ALA A 53 -3.44 3.03 1.48
C ALA A 53 -4.86 3.18 2.06
N TYR A 54 -5.20 2.44 3.12
CA TYR A 54 -6.46 2.61 3.85
C TYR A 54 -6.53 3.99 4.52
N MET A 55 -5.45 4.44 5.18
CA MET A 55 -5.41 5.78 5.78
C MET A 55 -5.52 6.89 4.73
N LEU A 56 -4.90 6.73 3.56
CA LEU A 56 -5.09 7.64 2.43
C LEU A 56 -6.55 7.66 1.98
N SER A 57 -7.21 6.50 1.92
CA SER A 57 -8.61 6.38 1.50
C SER A 57 -9.57 7.02 2.50
N ASP A 58 -9.30 6.92 3.80
CA ASP A 58 -10.08 7.59 4.85
C ASP A 58 -10.06 9.12 4.71
N GLU A 59 -8.93 9.67 4.28
CA GLU A 59 -8.71 11.12 4.20
C GLU A 59 -9.01 11.72 2.82
N ALA A 60 -8.96 10.90 1.77
CA ALA A 60 -9.16 11.28 0.38
C ALA A 60 -10.64 11.13 -0.04
N PRO A 61 -11.09 11.83 -1.11
CA PRO A 61 -12.45 11.70 -1.62
C PRO A 61 -12.73 10.40 -2.38
N GLU A 62 -11.70 9.60 -2.69
CA GLU A 62 -11.82 8.32 -3.39
C GLU A 62 -10.88 7.28 -2.78
N ASP A 63 -11.13 5.99 -3.03
CA ASP A 63 -10.29 4.90 -2.53
C ASP A 63 -8.94 4.85 -3.23
N TRP A 64 -7.88 4.67 -2.44
CA TRP A 64 -6.51 4.47 -2.89
C TRP A 64 -6.06 3.02 -2.69
N GLY A 65 -5.01 2.63 -3.41
CA GLY A 65 -4.39 1.33 -3.27
C GLY A 65 -2.92 1.35 -3.66
N VAL A 66 -2.22 0.28 -3.33
CA VAL A 66 -0.83 0.06 -3.74
C VAL A 66 -0.82 -0.27 -5.24
N ALA A 67 -0.23 0.62 -6.05
CA ALA A 67 -0.07 0.41 -7.49
C ALA A 67 1.21 -0.37 -7.81
N SER A 68 2.32 -0.05 -7.13
CA SER A 68 3.59 -0.77 -7.23
C SER A 68 4.48 -0.47 -6.04
N TYR A 69 5.52 -1.30 -5.82
CA TYR A 69 6.58 -1.01 -4.86
C TYR A 69 7.91 -1.60 -5.33
N THR A 70 9.00 -0.98 -4.91
CA THR A 70 10.37 -1.43 -5.18
C THR A 70 11.20 -1.31 -3.91
N GLN A 71 12.06 -2.29 -3.63
CA GLN A 71 13.03 -2.21 -2.55
C GLN A 71 14.34 -1.57 -3.05
N THR A 72 14.89 -0.63 -2.28
CA THR A 72 16.20 -0.02 -2.56
C THR A 72 17.34 -0.94 -2.10
N GLU A 73 18.57 -0.67 -2.55
CA GLU A 73 19.75 -1.42 -2.11
C GLU A 73 20.02 -1.30 -0.60
N GLU A 74 19.53 -0.22 0.02
CA GLU A 74 19.63 0.05 1.45
C GLU A 74 18.53 -0.65 2.28
N GLY A 75 17.61 -1.35 1.62
CA GLY A 75 16.54 -2.12 2.24
C GLY A 75 15.22 -1.37 2.40
N GLU A 76 15.19 -0.05 2.18
CA GLU A 76 13.97 0.78 2.19
C GLU A 76 13.01 0.40 1.05
N TYR A 77 11.74 0.78 1.17
CA TYR A 77 10.75 0.58 0.12
C TYR A 77 10.24 1.91 -0.44
N VAL A 78 10.24 2.02 -1.76
CA VAL A 78 9.53 3.10 -2.47
C VAL A 78 8.23 2.52 -3.00
N VAL A 79 7.10 3.06 -2.53
CA VAL A 79 5.76 2.57 -2.82
C VAL A 79 4.99 3.65 -3.57
N GLU A 80 4.40 3.28 -4.70
CA GLU A 80 3.47 4.12 -5.44
C GLU A 80 2.04 3.74 -5.12
N PHE A 81 1.27 4.72 -4.65
CA PHE A 81 -0.16 4.64 -4.44
C PHE A 81 -0.89 5.36 -5.55
N LYS A 82 -2.01 4.79 -5.98
CA LYS A 82 -2.92 5.40 -6.94
C LYS A 82 -4.36 5.21 -6.51
N PRO A 83 -5.29 6.05 -6.99
CA PRO A 83 -6.70 5.74 -6.87
C PRO A 83 -7.02 4.37 -7.46
N ARG A 84 -7.87 3.58 -6.79
CA ARG A 84 -8.17 2.20 -7.19
C ARG A 84 -8.77 2.11 -8.59
N ARG A 85 -9.43 3.17 -9.08
CA ARG A 85 -9.90 3.26 -10.47
C ARG A 85 -8.77 3.20 -11.51
N LEU A 86 -7.55 3.58 -11.14
CA LEU A 86 -6.36 3.59 -12.00
C LEU A 86 -5.49 2.35 -11.84
N ILE A 87 -5.69 1.58 -10.76
CA ILE A 87 -5.01 0.30 -10.57
C ILE A 87 -5.75 -0.74 -11.40
N GLY A 88 -5.12 -1.20 -12.48
CA GLY A 88 -5.71 -2.26 -13.32
C GLY A 88 -6.12 -3.46 -12.46
N ARG A 89 -7.32 -4.02 -12.69
CA ARG A 89 -7.74 -5.25 -12.02
C ARG A 89 -6.67 -6.31 -12.24
N ALA A 90 -5.93 -6.67 -11.20
CA ALA A 90 -5.13 -7.89 -11.21
C ALA A 90 -6.10 -9.05 -11.45
N ARG A 91 -5.97 -9.75 -12.58
CA ARG A 91 -6.71 -11.00 -12.81
C ARG A 91 -6.28 -11.97 -11.72
N ARG A 92 -7.15 -12.24 -10.75
CA ARG A 92 -6.84 -13.19 -9.68
C ARG A 92 -7.28 -14.56 -10.18
N HIS A 93 -6.31 -15.46 -10.39
CA HIS A 93 -6.63 -16.87 -10.58
C HIS A 93 -6.90 -17.47 -9.20
N VAL A 94 -8.18 -17.67 -8.87
CA VAL A 94 -8.59 -18.25 -7.60
C VAL A 94 -8.87 -19.73 -7.83
N LYS A 95 -8.09 -20.60 -7.19
CA LYS A 95 -8.36 -22.03 -7.13
C LYS A 95 -9.14 -22.34 -5.87
N ILE A 96 -10.45 -22.56 -5.99
CA ILE A 96 -11.31 -22.98 -4.89
C ILE A 96 -11.33 -24.51 -4.90
N VAL A 97 -10.92 -25.17 -3.82
CA VAL A 97 -11.05 -26.64 -3.69
C VAL A 97 -12.26 -26.94 -2.82
N LEU A 98 -13.31 -27.51 -3.41
CA LEU A 98 -14.50 -28.00 -2.70
C LEU A 98 -14.55 -29.52 -2.80
N ASP A 99 -14.60 -30.20 -1.66
CA ASP A 99 -14.72 -31.66 -1.57
C ASP A 99 -13.68 -32.42 -2.43
N GLY A 100 -12.43 -31.95 -2.37
CA GLY A 100 -11.30 -32.53 -3.11
C GLY A 100 -11.27 -32.23 -4.62
N ARG A 101 -12.23 -31.45 -5.15
CA ARG A 101 -12.26 -31.06 -6.57
C ARG A 101 -11.76 -29.63 -6.75
N PRO A 102 -10.76 -29.39 -7.60
CA PRO A 102 -10.32 -28.03 -7.92
C PRO A 102 -11.34 -27.34 -8.83
N LEU A 103 -11.74 -26.14 -8.45
CA LEU A 103 -12.50 -25.20 -9.26
C LEU A 103 -11.57 -24.02 -9.57
N ASP A 104 -11.11 -23.94 -10.82
CA ASP A 104 -10.29 -22.85 -11.30
C ASP A 104 -11.20 -21.72 -11.81
N LEU A 105 -11.24 -20.60 -11.07
CA LEU A 105 -11.98 -19.40 -11.46
C LEU A 105 -11.00 -18.31 -11.90
N THR A 106 -11.26 -17.75 -13.08
CA THR A 106 -10.56 -16.57 -13.58
C THR A 106 -11.48 -15.37 -13.41
N LEU A 107 -11.13 -14.45 -12.50
CA LEU A 107 -11.88 -13.22 -12.18
C LEU A 107 -11.16 -11.97 -12.69
#